data_AF-A0A6A4CS62-F1
#
_entry.id   AF-A0A6A4CS62-F1
#
_cell.length_a   1.000
_cell.length_b   1.000
_cell.length_c   1.000
_cell.angle_alpha   90.00
_cell.angle_beta   90.00
_cell.angle_gamma   90.00
#
_symmetry.space_group_name_H-M   'P 1'
#
loop_
_entity.id
_entity.type
_entity.pdbx_description
1 polymer ?
#
loop_
_entity_poly.entity_id
_entity_poly.type
_entity_poly.pdbx_seq_one_letter_code
_entity_poly.pdbx_strand_id
1 'polypeptide(L)'
;MEDSGSRLPARQDFPHLSDAHWATLEKMVSLLGEAAFAGFPNLPAEQQKVRVERFDKYESSLIAHVSAAAQEAARATMRAEAQSAAQASAT
;
A
#
# COMPACT_ATOMS: atom_id res chain seq x y z
N MET A 1 -26.21 5.56 23.52
CA MET A 1 -25.31 6.22 22.56
C MET A 1 -24.02 5.44 22.67
N GLU A 2 -23.84 4.49 21.76
CA GLU A 2 -22.60 3.71 21.72
C GLU A 2 -21.51 4.69 21.32
N ASP A 3 -20.61 4.96 22.26
CA ASP A 3 -19.28 5.47 21.95
C ASP A 3 -18.59 4.34 21.17
N SER A 4 -18.94 4.18 19.89
CA SER A 4 -18.20 3.35 18.95
C SER A 4 -16.92 4.10 18.66
N GLY A 5 -16.05 4.11 19.68
CA GLY A 5 -14.80 4.80 19.70
C GLY A 5 -13.99 4.40 18.49
N SER A 6 -13.75 5.38 17.64
CA SER A 6 -12.68 5.37 16.66
C SER A 6 -11.37 5.26 17.42
N ARG A 7 -11.06 4.04 17.87
CA ARG A 7 -9.81 3.70 18.50
C ARG A 7 -9.02 2.93 17.47
N LEU A 8 -7.83 3.44 17.16
CA LEU A 8 -6.82 2.71 16.41
C LEU A 8 -6.72 1.28 16.97
N PRO A 9 -6.60 0.24 16.10
CA PRO A 9 -6.55 -1.13 16.58
C PRO A 9 -5.39 -1.27 17.57
N ALA A 10 -5.61 -1.97 18.68
CA ALA A 10 -4.53 -2.33 19.59
C ALA A 10 -4.11 -3.79 19.35
N ARG A 11 -2.80 -4.07 19.41
CA ARG A 11 -2.23 -5.41 19.16
C ARG A 11 -2.90 -6.52 19.97
N GLN A 12 -3.33 -6.18 21.19
CA GLN A 12 -4.03 -7.06 22.13
C GLN A 12 -5.41 -7.53 21.64
N ASP A 13 -6.07 -6.75 20.76
CA ASP A 13 -7.41 -7.09 20.23
C ASP A 13 -7.31 -8.14 19.11
N PHE A 14 -6.10 -8.35 18.57
CA PHE A 14 -5.83 -9.23 17.44
C PHE A 14 -4.75 -10.28 17.78
N PRO A 15 -4.93 -11.10 18.84
CA PRO A 15 -3.93 -12.07 19.27
C PRO A 15 -3.66 -13.17 18.22
N HIS A 16 -4.59 -13.37 17.29
CA HIS A 16 -4.49 -14.35 16.20
C HIS A 16 -3.66 -13.88 15.00
N LEU A 17 -3.30 -12.59 14.94
CA LEU A 17 -2.41 -12.06 13.91
C LEU A 17 -0.95 -12.27 14.36
N SER A 18 -0.11 -12.68 13.42
CA SER A 18 1.35 -12.64 13.60
C SER A 18 1.83 -11.19 13.59
N ASP A 19 3.07 -10.95 13.99
CA ASP A 19 3.61 -9.59 14.00
C ASP A 19 3.74 -9.00 12.59
N ALA A 20 3.99 -9.84 11.58
CA ALA A 20 3.95 -9.43 10.18
C ALA A 20 2.54 -9.00 9.75
N HIS A 21 1.52 -9.81 10.07
CA HIS A 21 0.12 -9.43 9.78
C HIS A 21 -0.31 -8.18 10.54
N TRP A 22 0.17 -8.00 11.76
CA TRP A 22 -0.06 -6.79 12.55
C TRP A 22 0.52 -5.55 11.88
N ALA A 23 1.79 -5.59 11.46
CA ALA A 23 2.43 -4.48 10.77
C ALA A 23 1.69 -4.10 9.47
N THR A 24 1.25 -5.10 8.70
CA THR A 24 0.42 -4.85 7.51
C THR A 24 -0.93 -4.22 7.87
N LEU A 25 -1.55 -4.62 8.98
CA LEU A 25 -2.80 -4.03 9.46
C LEU A 25 -2.62 -2.56 9.86
N GLU A 26 -1.57 -2.23 10.62
CA GLU A 26 -1.23 -0.85 10.98
C GLU A 26 -1.05 0.02 9.74
N LYS A 27 -0.38 -0.53 8.73
CA LYS A 27 -0.18 0.14 7.45
C LYS A 27 -1.49 0.34 6.69
N MET A 28 -2.35 -0.67 6.65
CA MET A 28 -3.68 -0.58 6.02
C MET A 28 -4.52 0.53 6.67
N VAL A 29 -4.55 0.62 8.01
CA VAL A 29 -5.27 1.68 8.73
C VAL A 29 -4.65 3.06 8.47
N SER A 30 -3.31 3.14 8.45
CA SER A 30 -2.60 4.39 8.19
C SER A 30 -2.84 4.94 6.78
N LEU A 31 -2.98 4.07 5.78
CA LEU A 31 -3.18 4.45 4.37
C LEU A 31 -4.64 4.72 4.02
N LEU A 32 -5.57 3.91 4.54
CA LEU A 32 -6.99 3.97 4.17
C LEU A 32 -7.85 4.77 5.17
N GLY A 33 -7.29 5.08 6.34
CA GLY A 33 -7.97 5.77 7.43
C GLY A 33 -8.91 4.86 8.23
N GLU A 34 -9.35 5.36 9.38
CA GLU A 34 -10.17 4.62 10.35
C GLU A 34 -11.53 4.20 9.79
N ALA A 35 -12.12 5.01 8.90
CA ALA A 35 -13.42 4.71 8.29
C ALA A 35 -13.40 3.41 7.44
N ALA A 36 -12.29 3.14 6.73
CA ALA A 36 -12.12 1.90 5.97
C ALA A 36 -11.93 0.67 6.88
N PHE A 37 -11.56 0.90 8.14
CA PHE A 37 -11.31 -0.10 9.16
C PHE A 37 -12.55 -0.41 10.02
N ALA A 38 -13.57 0.45 10.08
CA ALA A 38 -14.72 0.31 10.99
C ALA A 38 -15.42 -1.06 10.96
N GLY A 39 -15.44 -1.75 9.81
CA GLY A 39 -16.01 -3.10 9.68
C GLY A 39 -15.04 -4.26 9.90
N PHE A 40 -13.72 -3.99 9.99
CA PHE A 40 -12.69 -5.02 10.04
C PHE A 40 -12.68 -5.81 11.36
N PRO A 41 -12.73 -5.19 12.57
CA PRO A 41 -12.72 -5.94 13.84
C PRO A 41 -13.89 -6.92 13.99
N ASN A 42 -14.99 -6.67 13.29
CA ASN A 42 -16.20 -7.49 13.32
C ASN A 42 -16.14 -8.72 12.41
N LEU A 43 -15.11 -8.84 11.56
CA LEU A 43 -14.92 -10.01 10.71
C LEU A 43 -14.43 -11.22 11.53
N PRO A 44 -14.74 -12.46 11.13
CA PRO A 44 -14.10 -13.65 11.70
C PRO A 44 -12.57 -13.58 11.56
N ALA A 45 -11.83 -14.10 12.54
CA ALA A 45 -10.36 -14.05 12.58
C ALA A 45 -9.67 -14.52 11.29
N GLU A 46 -10.19 -15.59 10.67
CA GLU A 46 -9.65 -16.08 9.39
C GLU A 46 -9.91 -15.11 8.24
N GLN A 47 -11.05 -14.42 8.22
CA GLN A 47 -11.31 -13.38 7.22
C GLN A 47 -10.46 -12.13 7.45
N GLN A 48 -10.16 -11.80 8.72
CA GLN A 48 -9.23 -10.71 9.05
C GLN A 48 -7.84 -11.00 8.47
N LYS A 49 -7.30 -12.21 8.69
CA LYS A 49 -6.01 -12.64 8.09
C LYS A 49 -6.04 -12.56 6.57
N VAL A 50 -7.03 -13.17 5.92
CA VAL A 50 -7.16 -13.17 4.46
C VAL A 50 -7.23 -11.75 3.89
N ARG A 51 -7.91 -10.83 4.59
CA ARG A 51 -8.01 -9.43 4.16
C ARG A 51 -6.67 -8.70 4.29
N VAL A 52 -5.93 -8.93 5.37
CA VAL A 52 -4.57 -8.41 5.59
C VAL A 52 -3.61 -8.94 4.52
N GLU A 53 -3.61 -10.25 4.27
CA GLU A 53 -2.77 -10.90 3.25
C GLU A 53 -3.09 -10.38 1.83
N ARG A 54 -4.38 -10.19 1.52
CA ARG A 54 -4.79 -9.61 0.25
C ARG A 54 -4.32 -8.17 0.11
N PHE A 55 -4.37 -7.38 1.18
CA PHE A 55 -3.87 -6.02 1.18
C PHE A 55 -2.36 -5.99 0.93
N ASP A 56 -1.57 -6.82 1.64
CA ASP A 56 -0.13 -6.94 1.46
C ASP A 56 0.27 -7.28 0.01
N LYS A 57 -0.44 -8.24 -0.59
CA LYS A 57 -0.23 -8.63 -2.00
C LYS A 57 -0.61 -7.50 -2.95
N TYR A 58 -1.75 -6.85 -2.73
CA TYR A 58 -2.21 -5.75 -3.57
C TYR A 58 -1.21 -4.59 -3.52
N GLU A 59 -0.76 -4.23 -2.32
CA GLU A 59 0.21 -3.17 -2.11
C GLU A 59 1.55 -3.48 -2.80
N SER A 60 2.08 -4.69 -2.59
CA SER A 60 3.34 -5.11 -3.23
C SER A 60 3.24 -5.03 -4.77
N SER A 61 2.10 -5.47 -5.33
CA SER A 61 1.85 -5.37 -6.77
C SER A 61 1.73 -3.92 -7.25
N LEU A 62 1.10 -3.05 -6.46
CA LEU A 62 0.93 -1.64 -6.79
C LEU A 62 2.28 -0.92 -6.79
N ILE A 63 3.12 -1.15 -5.78
CA ILE A 63 4.47 -0.59 -5.70
C ILE A 63 5.31 -1.04 -6.89
N ALA A 64 5.26 -2.33 -7.24
CA ALA A 64 5.99 -2.85 -8.39
C ALA A 64 5.55 -2.18 -9.70
N HIS A 65 4.24 -2.01 -9.91
CA HIS A 65 3.70 -1.34 -11.08
C HIS A 65 4.15 0.12 -11.16
N VAL A 66 3.95 0.89 -10.07
CA VAL A 66 4.32 2.32 -10.03
C VAL A 66 5.83 2.49 -10.23
N SER A 67 6.64 1.61 -9.65
CA SER A 67 8.09 1.63 -9.83
C SER A 67 8.49 1.37 -11.29
N ALA A 68 7.85 0.39 -11.95
CA ALA A 68 8.10 0.12 -13.36
C ALA A 68 7.69 1.30 -14.26
N ALA A 69 6.53 1.92 -13.99
CA ALA A 69 6.07 3.09 -14.71
C ALA A 69 7.02 4.29 -14.54
N ALA A 70 7.49 4.54 -13.31
CA ALA A 70 8.46 5.60 -13.01
C ALA A 70 9.81 5.36 -13.71
N GLN A 71 10.29 4.11 -13.74
CA GLN A 71 11.52 3.75 -14.45
C GLN A 71 11.38 3.96 -15.96
N GLU A 72 10.24 3.60 -16.56
CA GLU A 72 10.06 3.81 -18.00
C GLU A 72 9.94 5.29 -18.35
N ALA A 73 9.26 6.09 -17.51
CA ALA A 73 9.23 7.54 -17.66
C ALA A 73 10.65 8.14 -17.61
N ALA A 74 11.47 7.73 -16.65
CA ALA A 74 12.86 8.17 -16.55
C ALA A 74 13.67 7.80 -17.80
N ARG A 75 13.50 6.59 -18.35
CA ARG A 75 14.15 6.16 -19.59
C ARG A 75 13.69 6.97 -20.79
N ALA A 76 12.40 7.29 -20.88
CA ALA A 76 11.86 8.12 -21.97
C ALA A 76 12.49 9.52 -21.95
N THR A 77 12.60 10.14 -20.77
CA THR A 77 13.27 11.44 -20.60
C THR A 77 14.72 11.39 -21.04
N MET A 78 15.50 10.41 -20.58
CA MET A 78 16.91 10.27 -20.97
C MET A 78 17.09 10.08 -22.48
N ARG A 79 16.17 9.35 -23.14
CA ARG A 79 16.20 9.19 -24.61
C ARG A 79 15.91 10.51 -25.32
N ALA A 80 14.93 11.29 -24.85
CA ALA A 80 14.58 12.58 -25.44
C ALA A 80 15.74 13.59 -25.30
N GLU A 81 16.42 13.62 -24.16
CA GLU A 81 17.60 14.46 -23.93
C GLU A 81 18.76 14.08 -24.84
N ALA A 82 19.06 12.77 -24.96
CA ALA A 82 20.12 12.29 -25.84
C ALA A 82 19.84 12.62 -27.32
N GLN A 83 18.58 12.51 -27.76
CA GLN A 83 18.17 12.89 -29.10
C GLN A 83 18.34 14.38 -29.36
N SER A 84 17.94 15.22 -28.40
CA SER A 84 18.08 16.68 -28.50
C SER A 84 19.55 17.10 -28.58
N ALA A 85 20.43 16.48 -27.78
CA ALA A 85 21.87 16.73 -27.81
C ALA A 85 22.52 16.30 -29.14
N ALA A 86 22.10 15.14 -29.68
CA ALA A 86 22.58 14.65 -30.97
C ALA A 86 22.16 15.58 -32.13
N GLN A 87 20.93 16.11 -32.09
CA GLN A 87 20.45 17.08 -33.09
C GLN A 87 21.22 18.40 -33.02
N ALA A 88 21.48 18.92 -31.82
CA ALA A 88 22.24 20.16 -31.63
C ALA A 88 23.71 20.05 -32.08
N SER A 89 24.30 18.85 -32.03
CA SER A 89 25.68 18.62 -32.49
C SER A 89 25.79 18.45 -34.01
N ALA A 90 24.68 18.29 -34.71
CA ALA A 90 24.62 18.05 -36.16
C ALA A 90 24.39 19.32 -37.00
N THR A 91 24.22 20.47 -36.34
CA THR A 91 24.11 21.83 -36.94
C THR A 91 25.39 22.62 -36.74
#